data_AF-A0A9P4INS4-F1
#
_entry.id   AF-A0A9P4INS4-F1
#
_cell.length_a   1.000
_cell.length_b   1.000
_cell.length_c   1.000
_cell.angle_alpha   90.00
_cell.angle_beta   90.00
_cell.angle_gamma   90.00
#
_symmetry.space_group_name_H-M   'P 1'
#
loop_
_entity.id
_entity.type
_entity.pdbx_description
1 polymer ?
#
loop_
_entity_poly.entity_id
_entity_poly.type
_entity_poly.pdbx_seq_one_letter_code
_entity_poly.pdbx_strand_id
1 'polypeptide(L)'
;MLAFIVLLSQLLSACICHSWVEQVRLISAHSGEYFGQPGYMRGYVPRTPSFRDDFNQNLLPRTSGRTRLELTDPICRSSQKEANYTTAFPKLVASPGDFIALRYLENGHVTLPHIQIGKPGSGGTILVYATTRPAVDETIGEVLSWSSNTSRDSRGRLLTVQNFDDGRCYQINNSPLQLARAEEVPNVPPGAAPGAPNEELWCETNVQIPVEVRGDITVYWVWEWSTLPARDLGLPEGKAEWYTSCLDITVIDPVQASLTSKTFPSLLVQDPHANAVTNFKERAANTTVPEGPPDLWI
;
A
#
# COMPACT_ATOMS: atom_id res chain seq x y z
N MET A 1 -12.36 54.70 14.76
CA MET A 1 -13.30 53.57 14.96
C MET A 1 -12.82 52.41 14.11
N LEU A 2 -12.87 51.19 14.66
CA LEU A 2 -11.98 50.06 14.41
C LEU A 2 -11.87 49.58 12.96
N ALA A 3 -10.64 49.23 12.57
CA ALA A 3 -10.33 48.36 11.44
C ALA A 3 -10.55 46.89 11.85
N PHE A 4 -11.40 46.17 11.12
CA PHE A 4 -11.56 44.73 11.26
C PHE A 4 -10.52 44.03 10.38
N ILE A 5 -9.44 43.54 10.99
CA ILE A 5 -8.58 42.52 10.38
C ILE A 5 -9.24 41.18 10.68
N VAL A 6 -9.89 40.59 9.67
CA VAL A 6 -10.32 39.20 9.71
C VAL A 6 -9.07 38.35 9.48
N LEU A 7 -8.47 37.86 10.57
CA LEU A 7 -7.42 36.85 10.51
C LEU A 7 -8.10 35.51 10.18
N LEU A 8 -8.19 35.20 8.89
CA LEU A 8 -8.62 33.89 8.42
C LEU A 8 -7.53 32.87 8.79
N SER A 9 -7.64 32.27 9.98
CA SER A 9 -6.82 31.12 10.36
C SER A 9 -7.27 29.93 9.52
N GLN A 10 -6.78 29.84 8.28
CA GLN A 10 -6.69 28.56 7.60
C GLN A 10 -5.72 27.71 8.42
N LEU A 11 -6.27 26.90 9.32
CA LEU A 11 -5.61 25.69 9.78
C LEU A 11 -5.34 24.89 8.51
N LEU A 12 -4.17 25.08 7.90
CA LEU A 12 -3.59 24.08 7.03
C LEU A 12 -3.55 22.82 7.89
N SER A 13 -4.51 21.92 7.70
CA SER A 13 -4.30 20.53 8.07
C SER A 13 -3.08 20.12 7.25
N ALA A 14 -1.92 20.13 7.90
CA ALA A 14 -0.76 19.43 7.37
C ALA A 14 -1.24 17.99 7.22
N CYS A 15 -1.56 17.59 5.99
CA CYS A 15 -1.78 16.19 5.68
C CYS A 15 -0.46 15.51 6.03
N ILE A 16 -0.42 14.83 7.18
CA ILE A 16 0.74 14.04 7.58
C ILE A 16 0.67 12.81 6.72
N CYS A 17 1.52 12.79 5.71
CA CYS A 17 1.55 11.77 4.69
C CYS A 17 2.01 10.46 5.31
N HIS A 18 1.22 9.40 5.14
CA HIS A 18 1.59 8.05 5.53
C HIS A 18 0.66 7.04 4.89
N SER A 19 1.22 5.89 4.52
CA SER A 19 0.46 4.71 4.16
C SER A 19 1.32 3.45 4.36
N TRP A 20 0.65 2.31 4.45
CA TRP A 20 1.22 0.96 4.58
C TRP A 20 0.14 -0.05 4.20
N VAL A 21 0.53 -1.29 3.95
CA VAL A 21 -0.42 -2.38 3.70
C VAL A 21 -1.19 -2.71 4.99
N GLU A 22 -2.47 -2.37 5.01
CA GLU A 22 -3.38 -2.64 6.13
C GLU A 22 -3.85 -4.11 6.13
N GLN A 23 -4.09 -4.66 4.94
CA GLN A 23 -4.60 -6.01 4.74
C GLN A 23 -4.24 -6.54 3.36
N VAL A 24 -4.13 -7.86 3.24
CA VAL A 24 -4.05 -8.57 1.97
C VAL A 24 -5.26 -9.47 1.79
N ARG A 25 -5.85 -9.49 0.58
CA ARG A 25 -7.00 -10.34 0.24
C ARG A 25 -6.74 -11.15 -1.03
N LEU A 26 -7.26 -12.38 -1.10
CA LEU A 26 -7.36 -13.11 -2.35
C LEU A 26 -8.47 -12.51 -3.20
N ILE A 27 -8.30 -12.51 -4.53
CA ILE A 27 -9.27 -12.02 -5.50
C ILE A 27 -9.70 -13.18 -6.39
N SER A 28 -11.01 -13.40 -6.49
CA SER A 28 -11.57 -14.37 -7.42
C SER A 28 -11.26 -13.94 -8.85
N ALA A 29 -10.50 -14.74 -9.59
CA ALA A 29 -10.17 -14.44 -10.98
C ALA A 29 -11.41 -14.36 -11.89
N HIS A 30 -12.55 -14.93 -11.46
CA HIS A 30 -13.82 -14.91 -12.20
C HIS A 30 -14.74 -13.76 -11.79
N SER A 31 -14.99 -13.59 -10.49
CA SER A 31 -15.98 -12.61 -10.00
C SER A 31 -15.37 -11.27 -9.58
N GLY A 32 -14.06 -11.21 -9.32
CA GLY A 32 -13.42 -10.04 -8.72
C GLY A 32 -13.70 -9.87 -7.22
N GLU A 33 -14.48 -10.77 -6.63
CA GLU A 33 -14.79 -10.74 -5.19
C GLU A 33 -13.57 -11.13 -4.35
N TYR A 34 -13.44 -10.50 -3.19
CA TYR A 34 -12.49 -10.93 -2.19
C TYR A 34 -12.97 -12.18 -1.47
N PHE A 35 -12.09 -13.16 -1.28
CA PHE A 35 -12.43 -14.39 -0.59
C PHE A 35 -11.31 -14.87 0.33
N GLY A 36 -11.60 -15.92 1.11
CA GLY A 36 -10.66 -16.49 2.07
C GLY A 36 -10.38 -15.59 3.27
N GLN A 37 -9.44 -16.04 4.11
CA GLN A 37 -8.97 -15.26 5.26
C GLN A 37 -8.03 -14.15 4.80
N PRO A 38 -8.09 -12.95 5.42
CA PRO A 38 -7.12 -11.92 5.13
C PRO A 38 -5.72 -12.28 5.65
N GLY A 39 -4.71 -11.69 5.00
CA GLY A 39 -3.34 -11.66 5.50
C GLY A 39 -2.92 -10.26 5.92
N TYR A 40 -1.80 -10.17 6.64
CA TYR A 40 -1.29 -8.93 7.20
C TYR A 40 0.22 -8.77 6.95
N MET A 41 0.72 -7.54 7.15
CA MET A 41 2.16 -7.31 7.18
C MET A 41 2.80 -7.80 8.48
N ARG A 42 4.12 -7.97 8.47
CA ARG A 42 4.87 -8.35 9.68
C ARG A 42 4.64 -7.30 10.77
N GLY A 43 4.43 -7.75 11.99
CA GLY A 43 4.29 -6.89 13.16
C GLY A 43 3.12 -5.94 13.08
N TYR A 44 2.07 -6.28 12.31
CA TYR A 44 0.90 -5.43 12.12
C TYR A 44 0.26 -5.06 13.46
N VAL A 45 0.05 -3.77 13.67
CA VAL A 45 -0.68 -3.23 14.81
C VAL A 45 -2.04 -2.72 14.32
N PRO A 46 -3.16 -3.25 14.83
CA PRO A 46 -4.48 -2.83 14.39
C PRO A 46 -4.83 -1.41 14.88
N ARG A 47 -5.68 -0.73 14.11
CA ARG A 47 -6.27 0.55 14.51
C ARG A 47 -7.18 0.34 15.73
N THR A 48 -6.76 0.91 16.84
CA THR A 48 -7.45 0.96 18.14
C THR A 48 -7.35 2.40 18.65
N PRO A 49 -8.09 2.81 19.70
CA PRO A 49 -7.97 4.18 20.22
C PRO A 49 -6.55 4.59 20.64
N SER A 50 -5.66 3.63 20.94
CA SER A 50 -4.24 3.87 21.26
C SER A 50 -3.30 3.76 20.06
N PHE A 51 -3.82 3.52 18.85
CA PHE A 51 -3.03 3.38 17.64
C PHE A 51 -2.32 4.68 17.29
N ARG A 52 -1.10 4.54 16.75
CA ARG A 52 -0.31 5.62 16.19
C ARG A 52 0.30 5.15 14.87
N ASP A 53 0.34 6.04 13.89
CA ASP A 53 0.80 5.70 12.53
C ASP A 53 2.23 5.15 12.53
N ASP A 54 3.09 5.64 13.41
CA ASP A 54 4.49 5.21 13.53
C ASP A 54 4.66 3.75 13.99
N PHE A 55 3.61 3.08 14.46
CA PHE A 55 3.62 1.65 14.75
C PHE A 55 3.75 0.80 13.48
N ASN A 56 3.10 1.23 12.39
CA ASN A 56 3.04 0.49 11.14
C ASN A 56 3.88 1.14 10.03
N GLN A 57 3.94 2.46 10.01
CA GLN A 57 4.62 3.25 8.99
C GLN A 57 6.12 2.94 8.93
N ASN A 58 6.61 2.82 7.69
CA ASN A 58 8.03 2.85 7.39
C ASN A 58 8.35 3.90 6.33
N LEU A 59 8.72 5.11 6.76
CA LEU A 59 9.11 6.21 5.88
C LEU A 59 10.62 6.20 5.62
N LEU A 60 11.00 6.29 4.34
CA LEU A 60 12.36 6.48 3.87
C LEU A 60 12.48 7.83 3.11
N PRO A 61 13.58 8.59 3.29
CA PRO A 61 14.65 8.35 4.26
C PRO A 61 14.17 8.51 5.71
N ARG A 62 14.67 7.66 6.62
CA ARG A 62 14.21 7.62 8.03
C ARG A 62 14.65 8.81 8.88
N THR A 63 15.73 9.47 8.46
CA THR A 63 16.39 10.49 9.28
C THR A 63 15.75 11.84 9.03
N SER A 64 15.30 12.51 10.10
CA SER A 64 14.87 13.91 10.03
C SER A 64 15.98 14.76 9.39
N GLY A 65 15.65 15.45 8.29
CA GLY A 65 16.55 16.36 7.58
C GLY A 65 17.22 15.78 6.33
N ARG A 66 17.12 14.48 6.06
CA ARG A 66 17.51 13.94 4.74
C ARG A 66 16.39 14.18 3.73
N THR A 67 16.77 14.68 2.55
CA THR A 67 15.88 14.88 1.41
C THR A 67 16.11 13.86 0.30
N ARG A 68 17.13 13.00 0.43
CA ARG A 68 17.50 11.95 -0.51
C ARG A 68 17.46 10.58 0.17
N LEU A 69 17.12 9.58 -0.61
CA LEU A 69 17.14 8.16 -0.24
C LEU A 69 18.59 7.67 -0.28
N GLU A 70 19.01 6.84 0.66
CA GLU A 70 20.27 6.10 0.54
C GLU A 70 19.96 4.66 0.14
N LEU A 71 20.75 4.08 -0.78
CA LEU A 71 20.54 2.69 -1.20
C LEU A 71 20.66 1.68 -0.05
N THR A 72 21.36 2.06 1.03
CA THR A 72 21.52 1.29 2.26
C THR A 72 20.36 1.46 3.25
N ASP A 73 19.37 2.32 2.96
CA ASP A 73 18.21 2.48 3.82
C ASP A 73 17.46 1.14 3.94
N PRO A 74 17.17 0.67 5.17
CA PRO A 74 16.55 -0.64 5.36
C PRO A 74 15.09 -0.61 4.91
N ILE A 75 14.74 -1.50 3.97
CA ILE A 75 13.42 -1.52 3.33
C ILE A 75 12.31 -1.91 4.31
N CYS A 76 12.61 -2.76 5.29
CA CYS A 76 11.65 -3.13 6.33
C CYS A 76 11.78 -2.24 7.55
N ARG A 77 10.64 -1.93 8.19
CA ARG A 77 10.60 -1.42 9.56
C ARG A 77 11.37 -2.36 10.49
N SER A 78 11.91 -1.84 11.60
CA SER A 78 12.55 -2.67 12.63
C SER A 78 11.65 -3.80 13.12
N SER A 79 10.34 -3.57 13.29
CA SER A 79 9.35 -4.59 13.65
C SER A 79 8.95 -5.54 12.51
N GLN A 80 9.45 -5.30 11.29
CA GLN A 80 9.10 -6.02 10.07
C GLN A 80 10.30 -6.79 9.47
N LYS A 81 11.47 -6.77 10.13
CA LYS A 81 12.67 -7.45 9.65
C LYS A 81 12.53 -8.97 9.63
N GLU A 82 11.74 -9.52 10.56
CA GLU A 82 11.53 -10.96 10.72
C GLU A 82 10.03 -11.27 10.78
N ALA A 83 9.66 -12.52 10.47
CA ALA A 83 8.30 -13.01 10.59
C ALA A 83 7.88 -13.10 12.07
N ASN A 84 6.86 -12.33 12.46
CA ASN A 84 6.36 -12.21 13.83
C ASN A 84 4.82 -12.13 13.87
N TYR A 85 4.18 -12.93 13.02
CA TYR A 85 2.73 -13.02 12.89
C TYR A 85 2.05 -13.54 14.15
N THR A 86 0.81 -13.10 14.36
CA THR A 86 -0.06 -13.61 15.43
C THR A 86 -1.22 -14.39 14.83
N THR A 87 -1.93 -15.16 15.65
CA THR A 87 -3.15 -15.84 15.20
C THR A 87 -4.27 -14.86 14.79
N ALA A 88 -4.27 -13.65 15.36
CA ALA A 88 -5.23 -12.60 15.01
C ALA A 88 -4.84 -11.85 13.72
N PHE A 89 -3.55 -11.79 13.40
CA PHE A 89 -3.02 -11.13 12.21
C PHE A 89 -2.02 -12.07 11.51
N PRO A 90 -2.52 -13.10 10.82
CA PRO A 90 -1.68 -14.09 10.15
C PRO A 90 -1.16 -13.58 8.80
N LYS A 91 -0.19 -14.29 8.23
CA LYS A 91 0.19 -14.16 6.82
C LYS A 91 -0.93 -14.66 5.90
N LEU A 92 -0.98 -14.13 4.68
CA LEU A 92 -1.93 -14.62 3.68
C LEU A 92 -1.53 -16.05 3.25
N VAL A 93 -2.53 -16.90 3.04
CA VAL A 93 -2.35 -18.20 2.37
C VAL A 93 -2.95 -18.10 0.97
N ALA A 94 -2.15 -18.38 -0.04
CA ALA A 94 -2.54 -18.31 -1.45
C ALA A 94 -2.08 -19.55 -2.22
N SER A 95 -2.61 -19.72 -3.43
CA SER A 95 -2.14 -20.69 -4.39
C SER A 95 -1.30 -20.02 -5.48
N PRO A 96 -0.40 -20.77 -6.14
CA PRO A 96 0.31 -20.28 -7.31
C PRO A 96 -0.67 -19.82 -8.39
N GLY A 97 -0.46 -18.63 -8.94
CA GLY A 97 -1.35 -18.03 -9.95
C GLY A 97 -2.55 -17.25 -9.39
N ASP A 98 -2.81 -17.31 -8.07
CA ASP A 98 -3.89 -16.53 -7.46
C ASP A 98 -3.63 -15.03 -7.60
N PHE A 99 -4.71 -14.27 -7.74
CA PHE A 99 -4.65 -12.81 -7.65
C PHE A 99 -4.85 -12.38 -6.20
N ILE A 100 -4.10 -11.37 -5.78
CA ILE A 100 -4.21 -10.75 -4.46
C ILE A 100 -4.36 -9.24 -4.57
N ALA A 101 -4.99 -8.63 -3.57
CA ALA A 101 -5.03 -7.20 -3.34
C ALA A 101 -4.23 -6.88 -2.07
N LEU A 102 -3.19 -6.05 -2.21
CA LEU A 102 -2.52 -5.36 -1.11
C LEU A 102 -3.31 -4.07 -0.86
N ARG A 103 -4.05 -4.00 0.24
CA ARG A 103 -5.01 -2.92 0.52
C ARG A 103 -4.46 -1.96 1.56
N TYR A 104 -4.71 -0.67 1.38
CA TYR A 104 -4.15 0.41 2.19
C TYR A 104 -5.05 1.63 2.22
N LEU A 105 -4.91 2.45 3.26
CA LEU A 105 -5.64 3.71 3.36
C LEU A 105 -4.96 4.81 2.52
N GLU A 106 -5.80 5.60 1.87
CA GLU A 106 -5.36 6.67 0.97
C GLU A 106 -4.91 7.93 1.72
N ASN A 107 -5.45 8.19 2.91
CA ASN A 107 -5.01 9.25 3.84
C ASN A 107 -4.91 10.67 3.22
N GLY A 108 -5.85 11.02 2.33
CA GLY A 108 -5.92 12.30 1.62
C GLY A 108 -5.02 12.45 0.39
N HIS A 109 -4.26 11.43 -0.01
CA HIS A 109 -3.33 11.47 -1.14
C HIS A 109 -4.02 11.36 -2.51
N VAL A 110 -5.22 10.77 -2.56
CA VAL A 110 -5.98 10.58 -3.80
C VAL A 110 -7.19 11.51 -3.88
N THR A 111 -7.82 11.82 -2.75
CA THR A 111 -9.02 12.67 -2.73
C THR A 111 -8.73 14.15 -2.49
N LEU A 112 -7.50 14.49 -2.07
CA LEU A 112 -7.01 15.85 -1.89
C LEU A 112 -5.64 16.07 -2.58
N PRO A 113 -5.49 15.70 -3.86
CA PRO A 113 -4.17 15.60 -4.52
C PRO A 113 -3.45 16.95 -4.68
N HIS A 114 -4.17 18.06 -4.57
CA HIS A 114 -3.63 19.42 -4.77
C HIS A 114 -3.16 20.11 -3.49
N ILE A 115 -3.30 19.46 -2.32
CA ILE A 115 -2.88 20.07 -1.05
C ILE A 115 -1.36 20.17 -0.96
N GLN A 116 -0.63 19.25 -1.58
CA GLN A 116 0.84 19.22 -1.52
C GLN A 116 1.45 19.53 -2.87
N ILE A 117 2.26 20.59 -2.89
CA ILE A 117 2.90 21.09 -4.08
C ILE A 117 3.98 20.10 -4.54
N GLY A 118 4.04 19.86 -5.85
CA GLY A 118 5.09 19.08 -6.48
C GLY A 118 5.00 17.56 -6.32
N LYS A 119 3.92 17.05 -5.74
CA LYS A 119 3.66 15.61 -5.69
C LYS A 119 3.33 15.02 -7.07
N PRO A 120 3.68 13.75 -7.32
CA PRO A 120 3.39 13.09 -8.58
C PRO A 120 1.88 12.92 -8.76
N GLY A 121 1.45 12.83 -10.01
CA GLY A 121 0.08 12.46 -10.35
C GLY A 121 -0.29 11.05 -9.86
N SER A 122 -1.59 10.73 -9.90
CA SER A 122 -2.13 9.41 -9.51
C SER A 122 -1.77 8.94 -8.09
N GLY A 123 -1.45 9.87 -7.19
CA GLY A 123 -1.04 9.56 -5.81
C GLY A 123 0.37 8.93 -5.71
N GLY A 124 1.16 8.92 -6.78
CA GLY A 124 2.47 8.27 -6.81
C GLY A 124 2.45 6.83 -7.34
N THR A 125 3.59 6.16 -7.24
CA THR A 125 3.82 4.85 -7.86
C THR A 125 4.04 3.78 -6.79
N ILE A 126 3.34 2.66 -6.90
CA ILE A 126 3.60 1.44 -6.15
C ILE A 126 4.46 0.50 -6.98
N LEU A 127 5.51 -0.03 -6.36
CA LEU A 127 6.29 -1.16 -6.85
C LEU A 127 6.13 -2.31 -5.86
N VAL A 128 5.85 -3.51 -6.37
CA VAL A 128 5.77 -4.71 -5.54
C VAL A 128 6.83 -5.69 -5.96
N TYR A 129 7.69 -6.06 -5.01
CA TYR A 129 8.76 -7.03 -5.19
C TYR A 129 8.51 -8.27 -4.36
N ALA A 130 9.10 -9.40 -4.77
CA ALA A 130 9.07 -10.61 -3.97
C ALA A 130 10.36 -11.44 -4.04
N THR A 131 10.60 -12.21 -2.99
CA THR A 131 11.73 -13.13 -2.85
C THR A 131 11.36 -14.38 -2.05
N THR A 132 11.99 -15.51 -2.39
CA THR A 132 12.01 -16.75 -1.60
C THR A 132 13.22 -16.84 -0.65
N ARG A 133 14.11 -15.84 -0.68
CA ARG A 133 15.37 -15.78 0.06
C ARG A 133 15.54 -14.39 0.72
N PRO A 134 14.62 -14.00 1.62
CA PRO A 134 14.70 -12.71 2.31
C PRO A 134 15.92 -12.62 3.22
N ALA A 135 16.50 -11.44 3.37
CA ALA A 135 17.43 -11.14 4.46
C ALA A 135 16.82 -10.21 5.51
N VAL A 136 17.31 -10.31 6.74
CA VAL A 136 16.87 -9.49 7.88
C VAL A 136 17.29 -8.02 7.73
N ASP A 137 18.37 -7.77 7.00
CA ASP A 137 19.00 -6.48 6.74
C ASP A 137 18.85 -6.04 5.27
N GLU A 138 17.83 -6.55 4.56
CA GLU A 138 17.54 -6.18 3.18
C GLU A 138 17.40 -4.64 3.03
N THR A 139 18.07 -4.11 2.02
CA THR A 139 18.12 -2.67 1.75
C THR A 139 17.22 -2.28 0.57
N ILE A 140 16.81 -1.01 0.52
CA ILE A 140 16.00 -0.51 -0.60
C ILE A 140 16.75 -0.63 -1.93
N GLY A 141 18.07 -0.40 -1.96
CA GLY A 141 18.86 -0.48 -3.19
C GLY A 141 18.97 -1.89 -3.74
N GLU A 142 19.14 -2.90 -2.88
CA GLU A 142 19.12 -4.30 -3.29
C GLU A 142 17.78 -4.68 -3.92
N VAL A 143 16.66 -4.33 -3.28
CA VAL A 143 15.31 -4.67 -3.79
C VAL A 143 15.00 -3.95 -5.10
N LEU A 144 15.33 -2.66 -5.20
CA LEU A 144 15.12 -1.89 -6.43
C LEU A 144 15.97 -2.36 -7.60
N SER A 145 17.08 -3.06 -7.35
CA SER A 145 17.90 -3.67 -8.41
C SER A 145 17.23 -4.88 -9.08
N TRP A 146 16.15 -5.42 -8.50
CA TRP A 146 15.42 -6.54 -9.07
C TRP A 146 14.52 -6.06 -10.22
N SER A 147 14.38 -6.88 -11.26
CA SER A 147 13.60 -6.56 -12.45
C SER A 147 12.49 -7.59 -12.68
N SER A 148 11.64 -7.38 -13.69
CA SER A 148 10.67 -8.40 -14.11
C SER A 148 11.37 -9.59 -14.79
N ASN A 149 12.52 -9.31 -15.44
CA ASN A 149 13.29 -10.24 -16.28
C ASN A 149 14.39 -10.97 -15.50
N THR A 150 14.49 -10.77 -14.19
CA THR A 150 15.50 -11.46 -13.39
C THR A 150 15.19 -12.96 -13.40
N SER A 151 16.18 -13.78 -13.74
CA SER A 151 16.02 -15.24 -13.89
C SER A 151 15.54 -15.88 -12.59
N ARG A 152 14.99 -17.10 -12.65
CA ARG A 152 14.57 -17.87 -11.46
C ARG A 152 15.65 -17.98 -10.36
N ASP A 153 16.92 -17.85 -10.72
CA ASP A 153 18.06 -17.93 -9.79
C ASP A 153 18.43 -16.57 -9.17
N SER A 154 17.76 -15.47 -9.55
CA SER A 154 17.90 -14.17 -8.90
C SER A 154 17.37 -14.19 -7.48
N ARG A 155 17.90 -13.33 -6.62
CA ARG A 155 17.49 -13.25 -5.21
C ARG A 155 16.03 -12.85 -5.07
N GLY A 156 15.54 -11.95 -5.90
CA GLY A 156 14.13 -11.57 -5.97
C GLY A 156 13.75 -11.04 -7.34
N ARG A 157 12.51 -10.54 -7.46
CA ARG A 157 11.94 -10.03 -8.71
C ARG A 157 10.91 -8.94 -8.47
N LEU A 158 10.72 -8.06 -9.45
CA LEU A 158 9.58 -7.14 -9.53
C LEU A 158 8.34 -7.89 -10.02
N LEU A 159 7.23 -7.80 -9.28
CA LEU A 159 5.96 -8.45 -9.62
C LEU A 159 4.99 -7.53 -10.34
N THR A 160 4.86 -6.28 -9.89
CA THR A 160 3.98 -5.29 -10.53
C THR A 160 4.39 -3.87 -10.22
N VAL A 161 3.90 -2.95 -11.05
CA VAL A 161 4.03 -1.50 -10.90
C VAL A 161 2.66 -0.89 -11.16
N GLN A 162 2.07 -0.20 -10.18
CA GLN A 162 0.73 0.37 -10.27
C GLN A 162 0.67 1.78 -9.70
N ASN A 163 -0.33 2.56 -10.08
CA ASN A 163 -0.60 3.82 -9.40
C ASN A 163 -1.07 3.56 -7.96
N PHE A 164 -0.67 4.42 -7.02
CA PHE A 164 -1.20 4.39 -5.65
C PHE A 164 -2.72 4.57 -5.63
N ASP A 165 -3.21 5.55 -6.41
CA ASP A 165 -4.63 5.76 -6.66
C ASP A 165 -5.18 4.65 -7.54
N ASP A 166 -6.14 3.90 -7.01
CA ASP A 166 -6.83 2.83 -7.73
C ASP A 166 -8.06 3.34 -8.51
N GLY A 167 -8.33 4.64 -8.44
CA GLY A 167 -9.39 5.34 -9.16
C GLY A 167 -10.73 5.39 -8.42
N ARG A 168 -10.93 4.58 -7.36
CA ARG A 168 -12.20 4.51 -6.63
C ARG A 168 -12.07 4.74 -5.14
N CYS A 169 -10.92 4.48 -4.53
CA CYS A 169 -10.73 4.58 -3.10
C CYS A 169 -10.87 6.01 -2.57
N TYR A 170 -11.22 6.15 -1.30
CA TYR A 170 -11.38 7.46 -0.67
C TYR A 170 -11.28 7.40 0.85
N GLN A 171 -10.75 8.47 1.44
CA GLN A 171 -10.90 8.80 2.85
C GLN A 171 -12.05 9.77 3.05
N ILE A 172 -12.81 9.66 4.14
CA ILE A 172 -13.90 10.59 4.43
C ILE A 172 -13.33 11.98 4.80
N ASN A 173 -13.52 12.96 3.92
CA ASN A 173 -13.03 14.33 4.13
C ASN A 173 -13.91 15.44 3.50
N ASN A 174 -15.07 15.07 2.94
CA ASN A 174 -16.03 15.99 2.30
C ASN A 174 -15.49 16.76 1.08
N SER A 175 -14.36 16.35 0.50
CA SER A 175 -13.89 16.95 -0.75
C SER A 175 -14.84 16.59 -1.90
N PRO A 176 -14.97 17.44 -2.95
CA PRO A 176 -15.81 17.09 -4.09
C PRO A 176 -15.43 15.76 -4.75
N LEU A 177 -14.14 15.43 -4.81
CA LEU A 177 -13.66 14.17 -5.38
C LEU A 177 -14.02 12.97 -4.50
N GLN A 178 -13.87 13.11 -3.18
CA GLN A 178 -14.30 12.09 -2.23
C GLN A 178 -15.80 11.81 -2.35
N LEU A 179 -16.63 12.86 -2.38
CA LEU A 179 -18.08 12.73 -2.48
C LEU A 179 -18.50 12.04 -3.78
N ALA A 180 -17.87 12.41 -4.91
CA ALA A 180 -18.12 11.77 -6.20
C ALA A 180 -17.77 10.27 -6.19
N ARG A 181 -16.61 9.90 -5.63
CA ARG A 181 -16.20 8.49 -5.52
C ARG A 181 -17.11 7.68 -4.60
N ALA A 182 -17.56 8.26 -3.49
CA ALA A 182 -18.46 7.61 -2.55
C ALA A 182 -19.89 7.45 -3.10
N GLU A 183 -20.29 8.29 -4.06
CA GLU A 183 -21.53 8.13 -4.83
C GLU A 183 -21.39 7.02 -5.88
N GLU A 184 -20.26 6.96 -6.60
CA GLU A 184 -20.01 5.95 -7.63
C GLU A 184 -19.76 4.55 -7.06
N VAL A 185 -18.99 4.46 -5.97
CA VAL A 185 -18.63 3.22 -5.27
C VAL A 185 -18.90 3.38 -3.78
N PRO A 186 -20.16 3.20 -3.33
CA PRO A 186 -20.50 3.24 -1.92
C PRO A 186 -19.77 2.15 -1.14
N ASN A 187 -19.27 2.50 0.04
CA ASN A 187 -18.67 1.57 0.97
C ASN A 187 -19.42 1.62 2.29
N VAL A 188 -20.39 0.73 2.46
CA VAL A 188 -21.25 0.70 3.65
C VAL A 188 -21.18 -0.67 4.33
N PRO A 189 -21.27 -0.73 5.67
CA PRO A 189 -21.29 -2.00 6.39
C PRO A 189 -22.36 -2.96 5.87
N PRO A 190 -22.08 -4.28 5.80
CA PRO A 190 -23.07 -5.27 5.44
C PRO A 190 -24.31 -5.20 6.35
N GLY A 191 -25.50 -5.15 5.75
CA GLY A 191 -26.76 -5.06 6.47
C GLY A 191 -27.10 -3.68 7.03
N ALA A 192 -26.35 -2.64 6.66
CA ALA A 192 -26.68 -1.27 7.03
C ALA A 192 -28.04 -0.83 6.48
N ALA A 193 -28.75 0.02 7.22
CA ALA A 193 -30.03 0.58 6.80
C ALA A 193 -29.86 1.47 5.55
N PRO A 194 -30.89 1.61 4.70
CA PRO A 194 -30.87 2.55 3.60
C PRO A 194 -30.46 3.96 4.07
N GLY A 195 -29.45 4.55 3.41
CA GLY A 195 -28.93 5.88 3.76
C GLY A 195 -27.87 5.89 4.87
N ALA A 196 -27.34 4.74 5.28
CA ALA A 196 -26.17 4.70 6.15
C ALA A 196 -24.98 5.45 5.55
N PRO A 197 -24.15 6.12 6.37
CA PRO A 197 -22.99 6.85 5.88
C PRO A 197 -21.96 5.87 5.31
N ASN A 198 -21.23 6.33 4.29
CA ASN A 198 -20.08 5.62 3.77
C ASN A 198 -18.95 5.57 4.81
N GLU A 199 -18.24 4.44 4.86
CA GLU A 199 -16.94 4.28 5.48
C GLU A 199 -15.83 4.56 4.45
N GLU A 200 -14.59 4.67 4.93
CA GLU A 200 -13.43 4.82 4.03
C GLU A 200 -13.31 3.60 3.12
N LEU A 201 -13.15 3.81 1.81
CA LEU A 201 -12.88 2.75 0.86
C LEU A 201 -11.37 2.65 0.65
N TRP A 202 -10.78 1.49 0.99
CA TRP A 202 -9.33 1.31 0.91
C TRP A 202 -8.88 1.22 -0.55
N CYS A 203 -7.74 1.84 -0.84
CA CYS A 203 -7.06 1.63 -2.11
C CYS A 203 -6.46 0.24 -2.15
N GLU A 204 -6.13 -0.23 -3.35
CA GLU A 204 -5.39 -1.46 -3.51
C GLU A 204 -4.31 -1.40 -4.59
N THR A 205 -3.34 -2.29 -4.47
CA THR A 205 -2.44 -2.72 -5.54
C THR A 205 -2.63 -4.22 -5.76
N ASN A 206 -2.80 -4.63 -7.01
CA ASN A 206 -3.14 -6.00 -7.34
C ASN A 206 -1.94 -6.78 -7.88
N VAL A 207 -1.75 -8.02 -7.44
CA VAL A 207 -0.60 -8.85 -7.83
C VAL A 207 -1.09 -10.24 -8.19
N GLN A 208 -0.50 -10.84 -9.24
CA GLN A 208 -0.64 -12.27 -9.48
C GLN A 208 0.55 -13.01 -8.85
N ILE A 209 0.29 -14.00 -8.03
CA ILE A 209 1.33 -14.85 -7.45
C ILE A 209 1.99 -15.66 -8.58
N PRO A 210 3.33 -15.67 -8.70
CA PRO A 210 4.00 -16.47 -9.72
C PRO A 210 3.64 -17.96 -9.62
N VAL A 211 3.33 -18.58 -10.76
CA VAL A 211 2.83 -19.97 -10.84
C VAL A 211 3.86 -21.02 -10.42
N GLU A 212 5.14 -20.66 -10.48
CA GLU A 212 6.29 -21.50 -10.19
C GLU A 212 6.69 -21.50 -8.70
N VAL A 213 6.17 -20.57 -7.91
CA VAL A 213 6.55 -20.40 -6.50
C VAL A 213 5.77 -21.36 -5.61
N ARG A 214 6.43 -21.87 -4.56
CA ARG A 214 5.86 -22.66 -3.46
C ARG A 214 6.54 -22.28 -2.15
N GLY A 215 5.87 -22.49 -1.03
CA GLY A 215 6.36 -22.15 0.31
C GLY A 215 6.15 -20.68 0.64
N ASP A 216 6.87 -20.20 1.65
CA ASP A 216 6.79 -18.79 2.06
C ASP A 216 7.60 -17.90 1.11
N ILE A 217 6.98 -16.81 0.68
CA ILE A 217 7.65 -15.70 0.02
C ILE A 217 7.51 -14.42 0.84
N THR A 218 8.53 -13.59 0.80
CA THR A 218 8.47 -12.23 1.30
C THR A 218 8.10 -11.30 0.16
N VAL A 219 7.15 -10.42 0.41
CA VAL A 219 6.69 -9.37 -0.49
C VAL A 219 7.06 -8.02 0.12
N TYR A 220 7.63 -7.16 -0.72
CA TYR A 220 7.93 -5.77 -0.39
C TYR A 220 6.99 -4.87 -1.18
N TRP A 221 6.10 -4.17 -0.48
CA TRP A 221 5.30 -3.10 -1.06
C TRP A 221 6.04 -1.79 -0.87
N VAL A 222 6.31 -1.08 -1.97
CA VAL A 222 7.08 0.17 -1.99
C VAL A 222 6.23 1.23 -2.66
N TRP A 223 5.91 2.29 -1.93
CA TRP A 223 5.24 3.46 -2.45
C TRP A 223 6.22 4.61 -2.59
N GLU A 224 6.44 5.03 -3.83
CA GLU A 224 7.22 6.20 -4.21
C GLU A 224 6.27 7.40 -4.34
N TRP A 225 6.50 8.43 -3.53
CA TRP A 225 5.67 9.63 -3.49
C TRP A 225 6.49 10.90 -3.23
N SER A 226 7.64 10.99 -3.89
CA SER A 226 8.60 12.07 -3.72
C SER A 226 8.06 13.41 -4.25
N THR A 227 8.44 14.51 -3.62
CA THR A 227 8.21 15.85 -4.19
C THR A 227 9.18 16.07 -5.34
N LEU A 228 8.67 16.28 -6.56
CA LEU A 228 9.45 16.47 -7.78
C LEU A 228 10.33 17.74 -7.71
N PRO A 229 11.54 17.74 -8.32
CA PRO A 229 12.40 18.91 -8.33
C PRO A 229 11.76 20.07 -9.10
N ALA A 230 12.13 21.30 -8.73
CA ALA A 230 11.66 22.54 -9.33
C ALA A 230 10.12 22.74 -9.32
N ARG A 231 9.38 21.98 -8.52
CA ARG A 231 7.92 22.13 -8.38
C ARG A 231 7.50 22.89 -7.13
N ASP A 232 8.28 22.77 -6.07
CA ASP A 232 8.08 23.50 -4.80
C ASP A 232 9.29 24.40 -4.56
N LEU A 233 9.06 25.70 -4.35
CA LEU A 233 10.13 26.68 -4.08
C LEU A 233 10.85 26.42 -2.75
N GLY A 234 10.19 25.77 -1.80
CA GLY A 234 10.79 25.32 -0.54
C GLY A 234 11.63 24.04 -0.68
N LEU A 235 11.46 23.30 -1.78
CA LEU A 235 12.18 22.07 -2.11
C LEU A 235 12.67 22.11 -3.56
N PRO A 236 13.57 23.03 -3.92
CA PRO A 236 13.99 23.24 -5.31
C PRO A 236 14.61 21.98 -5.93
N GLU A 237 15.29 21.18 -5.11
CA GLU A 237 15.92 19.91 -5.50
C GLU A 237 14.98 18.70 -5.39
N GLY A 238 13.73 18.92 -4.98
CA GLY A 238 12.77 17.88 -4.63
C GLY A 238 13.05 17.27 -3.25
N LYS A 239 12.28 16.24 -2.91
CA LYS A 239 12.42 15.49 -1.66
C LYS A 239 11.93 14.05 -1.83
N ALA A 240 12.81 13.09 -1.57
CA ALA A 240 12.45 11.68 -1.48
C ALA A 240 11.44 11.47 -0.34
N GLU A 241 10.36 10.77 -0.64
CA GLU A 241 9.35 10.37 0.34
C GLU A 241 8.75 9.02 -0.07
N TRP A 242 9.25 7.97 0.58
CA TRP A 242 8.96 6.58 0.21
C TRP A 242 8.39 5.84 1.42
N TYR A 243 7.32 5.10 1.21
CA TYR A 243 6.73 4.26 2.25
C TYR A 243 6.84 2.80 1.88
N THR A 244 7.08 1.96 2.87
CA THR A 244 7.32 0.53 2.63
C THR A 244 6.57 -0.34 3.62
N SER A 245 6.22 -1.55 3.18
CA SER A 245 5.67 -2.60 4.04
C SER A 245 6.28 -3.93 3.65
N CYS A 246 6.75 -4.68 4.65
CA CYS A 246 7.24 -6.04 4.46
C CYS A 246 6.24 -7.05 5.02
N LEU A 247 5.88 -8.03 4.20
CA LEU A 247 4.91 -9.06 4.53
C LEU A 247 5.33 -10.39 3.90
N ASP A 248 4.73 -11.47 4.36
CA ASP A 248 4.93 -12.81 3.85
C ASP A 248 3.62 -13.39 3.34
N ILE A 249 3.73 -14.26 2.34
CA ILE A 249 2.63 -15.03 1.77
C ILE A 249 3.04 -16.48 1.74
N THR A 250 2.19 -17.35 2.25
CA THR A 250 2.35 -18.80 2.14
C THR A 250 1.70 -19.27 0.85
N VAL A 251 2.51 -19.76 -0.08
CA VAL A 251 2.06 -20.30 -1.37
C VAL A 251 2.01 -21.82 -1.30
N ILE A 252 0.81 -22.38 -1.24
CA ILE A 252 0.57 -23.82 -1.11
C ILE A 252 -0.37 -24.31 -2.22
N ASP A 253 -0.48 -25.63 -2.39
CA ASP A 253 -1.35 -26.17 -3.41
C ASP A 253 -2.84 -25.88 -3.11
N PRO A 254 -3.68 -25.63 -4.13
CA PRO A 254 -5.06 -25.16 -3.96
C PRO A 254 -5.94 -26.02 -3.05
N VAL A 255 -5.72 -27.33 -3.08
CA VAL A 255 -6.45 -28.29 -2.21
C VAL A 255 -6.15 -28.02 -0.74
N GLN A 256 -4.90 -27.71 -0.40
CA GLN A 256 -4.50 -27.38 0.96
C GLN A 256 -4.98 -25.98 1.34
N ALA A 257 -4.91 -24.99 0.45
CA ALA A 257 -5.44 -23.65 0.69
C ALA A 257 -6.94 -23.66 1.06
N SER A 258 -7.73 -24.49 0.36
CA SER A 258 -9.16 -24.66 0.64
C SER A 258 -9.46 -25.32 1.99
N LEU A 259 -8.57 -26.19 2.48
CA LEU A 259 -8.70 -26.82 3.80
C LEU A 259 -8.34 -25.85 4.92
N THR A 260 -7.28 -25.07 4.75
CA THR A 260 -6.79 -24.12 5.76
C THR A 260 -7.76 -22.95 5.99
N SER A 261 -8.49 -22.51 4.96
CA SER A 261 -9.46 -21.42 5.08
C SER A 261 -10.66 -21.75 5.98
N LYS A 262 -10.98 -23.04 6.18
CA LYS A 262 -12.11 -23.52 6.99
C LYS A 262 -11.83 -23.60 8.48
N THR A 263 -10.56 -23.56 8.89
CA THR A 263 -10.14 -23.79 10.29
C THR A 263 -9.84 -22.51 11.07
N PHE A 264 -9.78 -21.36 10.40
CA PHE A 264 -9.50 -20.10 11.07
C PHE A 264 -10.79 -19.37 11.52
N PRO A 265 -10.80 -18.78 12.73
CA PRO A 265 -11.89 -17.90 13.14
C PRO A 265 -11.99 -16.72 12.16
N SER A 266 -13.23 -16.31 11.85
CA SER A 266 -13.47 -15.13 11.02
C SER A 266 -12.81 -13.92 11.66
N LEU A 267 -11.84 -13.33 10.98
CA LEU A 267 -11.25 -12.06 11.40
C LEU A 267 -12.25 -10.92 11.17
N LEU A 268 -12.11 -9.85 11.94
CA LEU A 268 -12.98 -8.69 11.82
C LEU A 268 -12.79 -8.07 10.42
N VAL A 269 -13.90 -7.82 9.73
CA VAL A 269 -13.87 -7.08 8.47
C VAL A 269 -13.52 -5.62 8.80
N GLN A 270 -12.36 -5.17 8.32
CA GLN A 270 -11.86 -3.81 8.57
C GLN A 270 -12.29 -2.81 7.49
N ASP A 271 -12.55 -3.30 6.28
CA ASP A 271 -13.15 -2.55 5.17
C ASP A 271 -14.30 -3.41 4.62
N PRO A 272 -15.56 -2.92 4.67
CA PRO A 272 -16.73 -3.68 4.26
C PRO A 272 -16.78 -3.96 2.75
N HIS A 273 -15.94 -3.29 1.95
CA HIS A 273 -15.93 -3.48 0.51
C HIS A 273 -15.52 -4.90 0.12
N ALA A 274 -16.32 -5.52 -0.74
CA ALA A 274 -16.24 -6.95 -1.04
C ALA A 274 -15.57 -7.28 -2.38
N ASN A 275 -15.28 -6.30 -3.23
CA ASN A 275 -14.80 -6.52 -4.59
C ASN A 275 -13.50 -5.78 -4.88
N ALA A 276 -12.58 -6.40 -5.60
CA ALA A 276 -11.43 -5.72 -6.19
C ALA A 276 -11.86 -4.67 -7.22
N VAL A 277 -10.93 -3.82 -7.66
CA VAL A 277 -11.11 -2.95 -8.82
C VAL A 277 -11.36 -3.79 -10.07
N THR A 278 -12.21 -3.33 -10.98
CA THR A 278 -12.67 -4.13 -12.13
C THR A 278 -11.55 -4.58 -13.07
N ASN A 279 -10.48 -3.78 -13.17
CA ASN A 279 -9.31 -4.05 -14.01
C ASN A 279 -8.12 -4.66 -13.24
N PHE A 280 -8.33 -5.29 -12.06
CA PHE A 280 -7.27 -5.80 -11.18
C PHE A 280 -6.21 -6.69 -11.84
N LYS A 281 -6.52 -7.32 -12.98
CA LYS A 281 -5.59 -8.20 -13.72
C LYS A 281 -4.56 -7.46 -14.56
N GLU A 282 -4.85 -6.22 -14.93
CA GLU A 282 -4.11 -5.47 -15.95
C GLU A 282 -3.73 -4.05 -15.50
N ARG A 283 -3.90 -3.75 -14.21
CA ARG A 283 -3.48 -2.46 -13.67
C ARG A 283 -1.98 -2.25 -13.85
N ALA A 284 -1.66 -1.06 -14.33
CA ALA A 284 -0.31 -0.58 -14.52
C ALA A 284 -0.21 0.87 -14.01
N ALA A 285 0.99 1.28 -13.63
CA ALA A 285 1.27 2.68 -13.34
C ALA A 285 1.30 3.50 -14.63
N ASN A 286 0.99 4.79 -14.50
CA ASN A 286 1.13 5.74 -15.61
C ASN A 286 2.59 6.17 -15.80
N THR A 287 3.48 5.73 -14.90
CA THR A 287 4.92 5.99 -14.88
C THR A 287 5.67 4.74 -15.32
N THR A 288 6.74 4.93 -16.09
CA THR A 288 7.71 3.86 -16.37
C THR A 288 8.72 3.79 -15.24
N VAL A 289 8.92 2.62 -14.64
CA VAL A 289 10.00 2.41 -13.67
C VAL A 289 11.33 2.57 -14.41
N PRO A 290 12.25 3.45 -13.95
CA PRO A 290 13.60 3.50 -14.51
C PRO A 290 14.28 2.14 -14.36
N GLU A 291 15.06 1.70 -15.37
CA GLU A 291 15.92 0.53 -15.19
C GLU A 291 17.02 0.86 -14.18
N GLY A 292 16.85 0.42 -12.94
CA GLY A 292 17.77 0.73 -11.84
C GLY A 292 17.16 1.70 -10.82
N PRO A 293 17.83 1.91 -9.68
CA PRO A 293 17.31 2.80 -8.66
C PRO A 293 17.34 4.23 -9.25
N PRO A 294 16.28 5.04 -9.08
CA PRO A 294 16.15 6.32 -9.78
C PRO A 294 17.27 7.27 -9.35
N ASP A 295 18.16 7.62 -10.30
CA ASP A 295 19.25 8.61 -10.12
C ASP A 295 18.76 9.96 -9.53
N LEU A 296 17.47 10.26 -9.68
CA LEU A 296 16.86 11.49 -9.21
C LEU A 296 16.63 11.53 -7.69
N TRP A 297 16.71 10.41 -6.98
CA TRP A 297 16.35 10.33 -5.57
C TRP A 297 17.43 9.74 -4.66
N ILE A 298 18.55 9.31 -5.22
CA ILE A 298 19.72 8.70 -4.54
C ILE A 298 20.84 9.72 -4.39
#